data_AF-A0A1Z2TPH3-F1
#
_entry.id   AF-A0A1Z2TPH3-F1
#
_cell.length_a   1.000
_cell.length_b   1.000
_cell.length_c   1.000
_cell.angle_alpha   90.00
_cell.angle_beta   90.00
_cell.angle_gamma   90.00
#
_symmetry.space_group_name_H-M   'P 1'
#
loop_
_entity.id
_entity.type
_entity.pdbx_description
1 polymer ?
#
loop_
_entity_poly.entity_id
_entity_poly.type
_entity_poly.pdbx_seq_one_letter_code
_entity_poly.pdbx_strand_id
1 'polypeptide(L)'
;MKEEYAVGIILAAGILISLILRTYVGVAIAAVGIPLYLAYTARGQNILAKSRLYDRDLFLMIAIAVVVILVFNYLWDPRMGLIAMAVAIPLLAIYADRLKARKKAQKAR
;
A
#
# COMPACT_ATOMS: atom_id res chain seq x y z
N MET A 1 3.85 13.06 -12.36
CA MET A 1 4.99 13.97 -12.53
C MET A 1 5.29 14.78 -11.26
N LYS A 2 4.69 15.96 -11.00
CA LYS A 2 5.05 16.79 -9.81
C LYS A 2 4.81 16.12 -8.45
N GLU A 3 3.71 15.39 -8.30
CA GLU A 3 3.35 14.70 -7.05
C GLU A 3 4.29 13.52 -6.75
N GLU A 4 4.70 12.77 -7.78
CA GLU A 4 5.64 11.65 -7.63
C GLU A 4 7.01 12.13 -7.13
N TYR A 5 7.50 13.28 -7.63
CA TYR A 5 8.73 13.89 -7.12
C TYR A 5 8.58 14.32 -5.65
N ALA A 6 7.45 14.90 -5.27
CA ALA A 6 7.21 15.30 -3.89
C ALA A 6 7.14 14.08 -2.94
N VAL A 7 6.45 13.02 -3.35
CA VAL A 7 6.42 11.74 -2.61
C VAL A 7 7.83 11.14 -2.49
N GLY A 8 8.60 11.16 -3.57
CA GLY A 8 10.00 10.71 -3.58
C GLY A 8 10.87 11.51 -2.61
N ILE A 9 10.71 12.83 -2.53
CA ILE A 9 11.42 13.70 -1.59
C ILE A 9 11.05 13.37 -0.13
N ILE A 10 9.76 13.22 0.16
CA ILE A 10 9.29 12.88 1.53
C ILE A 10 9.86 11.52 1.96
N LEU A 11 9.84 10.52 1.07
CA LEU A 11 10.41 9.21 1.33
C LEU A 11 11.92 9.28 1.56
N ALA A 12 12.66 9.95 0.68
CA ALA A 12 14.10 10.09 0.78
C ALA A 12 14.52 10.82 2.06
N ALA A 13 13.80 11.89 2.43
CA ALA A 13 14.01 12.62 3.67
C ALA A 13 13.76 11.73 4.90
N GLY A 14 12.67 10.95 4.91
CA GLY A 14 12.36 10.03 6.00
C GLY A 14 13.43 8.94 6.18
N ILE A 15 13.95 8.39 5.07
CA ILE A 15 15.05 7.42 5.10
C ILE A 15 16.34 8.06 5.64
N LEU A 16 16.70 9.25 5.14
CA LEU A 16 17.87 10.01 5.60
C LEU A 16 17.81 10.31 7.11
N ILE A 17 16.66 10.81 7.58
CA ILE A 17 16.43 11.09 9.00
C ILE A 17 16.58 9.81 9.84
N SER A 18 16.05 8.70 9.34
CA SER A 18 16.16 7.40 10.03
C SER A 18 17.59 6.88 10.11
N LEU A 19 18.38 7.11 9.06
CA LEU A 19 19.81 6.76 9.02
C LEU A 19 20.64 7.61 9.98
N ILE A 20 20.42 8.93 9.99
CA ILE A 20 21.14 9.87 10.85
C ILE A 20 20.83 9.61 12.32
N LEU A 21 19.55 9.48 12.66
CA LEU A 21 19.12 9.25 14.04
C LEU A 21 19.26 7.79 14.46
N ARG A 22 19.56 6.88 13.54
CA ARG A 22 19.56 5.41 13.75
C ARG A 22 18.28 4.90 14.41
N THR A 23 17.14 5.49 14.02
CA THR A 23 15.81 5.11 14.52
C THR A 23 14.82 5.00 13.36
N TYR A 24 13.71 4.29 13.56
CA TYR A 24 12.65 4.17 12.57
C TYR A 24 11.71 5.39 12.50
N VAL A 25 12.00 6.45 13.26
CA VAL A 25 11.11 7.62 13.38
C VAL A 25 10.94 8.34 12.03
N GLY A 26 12.01 8.47 11.24
CA GLY A 26 11.91 9.10 9.92
C GLY A 26 11.06 8.31 8.94
N VAL A 27 11.09 6.96 9.00
CA VAL A 27 10.21 6.09 8.21
C VAL A 27 8.76 6.25 8.64
N ALA A 28 8.48 6.32 9.94
CA ALA A 28 7.14 6.56 10.46
C ALA A 28 6.59 7.93 10.00
N ILE A 29 7.43 8.97 10.03
CA ILE A 29 7.07 10.31 9.53
C ILE A 29 6.76 10.26 8.03
N ALA A 30 7.57 9.58 7.22
CA ALA A 30 7.29 9.45 5.79
C ALA A 30 6.01 8.65 5.51
N ALA A 31 5.76 7.58 6.26
CA ALA A 31 4.56 6.75 6.12
C ALA A 31 3.26 7.52 6.37
N VAL A 32 3.27 8.50 7.28
CA VAL A 32 2.10 9.37 7.55
C VAL A 32 2.12 10.62 6.66
N GLY A 33 3.30 11.17 6.38
CA GLY A 33 3.49 12.39 5.61
C GLY A 33 3.10 12.26 4.15
N ILE A 34 3.35 11.10 3.51
CA ILE A 34 2.98 10.86 2.11
C ILE A 34 1.45 10.88 1.94
N PRO A 35 0.65 10.10 2.68
CA PRO A 35 -0.81 10.20 2.64
C PRO A 35 -1.35 11.59 2.95
N LEU A 36 -0.78 12.28 3.95
CA LEU A 36 -1.19 13.64 4.32
C LEU A 36 -0.94 14.64 3.20
N TYR A 37 0.24 14.59 2.58
CA TYR A 37 0.61 15.46 1.47
C TYR A 37 -0.35 15.26 0.29
N LEU A 38 -0.60 14.01 -0.09
CA LEU A 38 -1.53 13.67 -1.17
C LEU A 38 -2.96 14.09 -0.85
N ALA A 39 -3.41 13.90 0.39
CA ALA A 39 -4.73 14.36 0.83
C ALA A 39 -4.84 15.89 0.79
N TYR A 40 -3.77 16.62 1.12
CA TYR A 40 -3.72 18.07 1.09
C TYR A 40 -3.71 18.64 -0.33
N THR A 41 -2.88 18.11 -1.22
CA THR A 41 -2.85 18.56 -2.63
C THR A 41 -4.16 18.25 -3.35
N ALA A 42 -4.77 17.11 -3.02
CA ALA A 42 -6.01 16.67 -3.63
C ALA A 42 -7.28 17.28 -2.96
N ARG A 43 -7.11 18.12 -1.94
CA ARG A 43 -8.19 18.83 -1.23
C ARG A 43 -9.03 19.72 -2.15
N GLY A 44 -8.41 20.30 -3.18
CA GLY A 44 -9.08 21.14 -4.19
C GLY A 44 -9.96 20.36 -5.17
N GLN A 45 -9.78 19.04 -5.30
CA GLN A 45 -10.59 18.20 -6.19
C GLN A 45 -11.91 17.70 -5.56
N ASN A 46 -12.33 18.30 -4.44
CA ASN A 46 -13.54 17.93 -3.70
C ASN A 46 -13.63 16.41 -3.43
N ILE A 47 -12.49 15.83 -3.06
CA ILE A 47 -12.39 14.42 -2.69
C ILE A 47 -13.24 14.17 -1.45
N LEU A 48 -13.37 15.08 -0.47
CA LEU A 48 -14.26 14.77 0.68
C LEU A 48 -15.75 14.63 0.33
N ALA A 49 -16.27 15.36 -0.66
CA ALA A 49 -17.70 15.29 -1.01
C ALA A 49 -18.01 14.29 -2.15
N LYS A 50 -17.00 13.87 -2.94
CA LYS A 50 -17.17 12.94 -4.08
C LYS A 50 -16.30 11.67 -4.01
N SER A 51 -15.35 11.61 -3.08
CA SER A 51 -14.64 10.37 -2.73
C SER A 51 -15.52 9.58 -1.80
N ARG A 52 -15.90 8.39 -2.23
CA ARG A 52 -15.41 7.08 -1.76
C ARG A 52 -14.62 6.98 -0.43
N LEU A 53 -14.46 8.00 0.41
CA LEU A 53 -13.89 7.88 1.76
C LEU A 53 -14.77 6.98 2.65
N TYR A 54 -16.04 6.81 2.26
CA TYR A 54 -16.98 5.83 2.78
C TYR A 54 -17.28 4.71 1.77
N ASP A 55 -16.36 4.41 0.85
CA ASP A 55 -16.53 3.23 0.02
C ASP A 55 -16.28 1.98 0.85
N ARG A 56 -17.16 1.00 0.65
CA ARG A 56 -17.00 -0.34 1.22
C ARG A 56 -15.62 -0.90 0.94
N ASP A 57 -15.03 -0.53 -0.18
CA ASP A 57 -13.70 -0.99 -0.61
C ASP A 57 -12.58 -0.51 0.34
N LEU A 58 -12.64 0.73 0.83
CA LEU A 58 -11.68 1.24 1.82
C LEU A 58 -11.80 0.48 3.14
N PHE A 59 -13.04 0.31 3.63
CA PHE A 59 -13.31 -0.46 4.84
C PHE A 59 -12.91 -1.94 4.69
N LEU A 60 -13.14 -2.53 3.52
CA LEU A 60 -12.73 -3.88 3.20
C LEU A 60 -11.19 -4.00 3.22
N MET A 61 -10.48 -3.04 2.62
CA MET A 61 -9.02 -3.00 2.64
C MET A 61 -8.46 -2.87 4.06
N ILE A 62 -9.02 -1.97 4.87
CA ILE A 62 -8.62 -1.78 6.27
C ILE A 62 -8.91 -3.07 7.06
N ALA A 63 -10.09 -3.67 6.90
CA ALA A 63 -10.46 -4.91 7.57
C ALA A 63 -9.53 -6.07 7.18
N ILE A 64 -9.22 -6.23 5.89
CA ILE A 64 -8.28 -7.24 5.40
C ILE A 64 -6.90 -6.98 6.02
N ALA A 65 -6.42 -5.74 6.02
CA ALA A 65 -5.12 -5.40 6.60
C ALA A 65 -5.07 -5.75 8.10
N VAL A 66 -6.08 -5.38 8.87
CA VAL A 66 -6.17 -5.69 10.31
C VAL A 66 -6.24 -7.20 10.55
N VAL A 67 -7.08 -7.92 9.81
CA VAL A 67 -7.19 -9.39 9.94
C VAL A 67 -5.86 -10.05 9.62
N VAL A 68 -5.21 -9.66 8.53
CA VAL A 68 -3.90 -10.20 8.13
C VAL A 68 -2.85 -9.92 9.20
N ILE A 69 -2.79 -8.69 9.72
CA ILE A 69 -1.87 -8.33 10.80
C ILE A 69 -2.12 -9.19 12.05
N LEU A 70 -3.39 -9.35 12.46
CA LEU A 70 -3.74 -10.14 13.65
C LEU A 70 -3.46 -11.63 13.46
N VAL A 71 -3.80 -12.21 12.30
CA VAL A 71 -3.52 -13.59 11.94
C VAL A 71 -2.02 -13.84 12.00
N PHE A 72 -1.21 -12.98 11.39
CA PHE A 72 0.24 -13.12 11.41
C PHE A 72 0.87 -12.77 12.75
N ASN A 73 0.23 -11.96 13.60
CA ASN A 73 0.72 -11.66 14.94
C ASN A 73 0.39 -12.77 15.96
N TYR A 74 -0.68 -13.55 15.71
CA TYR A 74 -1.14 -14.59 16.63
C TYR A 74 -0.64 -16.00 16.26
N LEU A 75 -0.47 -16.28 14.95
CA LEU A 75 -0.10 -17.63 14.47
C LEU A 75 1.38 -17.77 14.10
N TRP A 76 2.11 -16.68 13.86
CA TRP A 76 3.52 -16.70 13.49
C TRP A 76 4.26 -15.47 14.03
N ASP A 77 5.58 -15.42 13.93
CA ASP A 77 6.34 -14.17 14.04
C ASP A 77 5.97 -13.24 12.85
N PRO A 78 5.47 -12.01 13.09
CA PRO A 78 4.97 -11.09 12.05
C PRO A 78 5.94 -10.87 10.88
N ARG A 79 7.24 -10.99 11.15
CA ARG A 79 8.32 -10.82 10.17
C ARG A 79 8.29 -11.93 9.12
N MET A 80 8.02 -13.16 9.53
CA MET A 80 7.91 -14.30 8.63
C MET A 80 6.66 -14.20 7.74
N GLY A 81 5.58 -13.64 8.26
CA GLY A 81 4.37 -13.36 7.50
C GLY A 81 4.59 -12.36 6.36
N LEU A 82 5.30 -11.27 6.64
CA LEU A 82 5.67 -10.27 5.63
C LEU A 82 6.57 -10.87 4.54
N ILE A 83 7.56 -11.69 4.92
CA ILE A 83 8.45 -12.36 3.95
C ILE A 83 7.65 -13.34 3.07
N ALA A 84 6.76 -14.13 3.67
CA ALA A 84 5.92 -15.07 2.93
C ALA A 84 4.99 -14.35 1.94
N MET A 85 4.37 -13.23 2.35
CA MET A 85 3.52 -12.44 1.47
C MET A 85 4.28 -11.76 0.34
N ALA A 86 5.50 -11.28 0.60
CA ALA A 86 6.36 -10.69 -0.44
C ALA A 86 6.69 -11.67 -1.57
N VAL A 87 6.67 -12.98 -1.30
CA VAL A 87 6.88 -14.03 -2.32
C VAL A 87 5.56 -14.55 -2.89
N ALA A 88 4.54 -14.74 -2.04
CA ALA A 88 3.26 -15.31 -2.44
C ALA A 88 2.44 -14.36 -3.33
N ILE A 89 2.43 -13.04 -3.04
CA ILE A 89 1.65 -12.06 -3.80
C ILE A 89 2.11 -11.97 -5.27
N PRO A 90 3.42 -11.84 -5.60
CA PRO A 90 3.88 -11.87 -6.99
C PRO A 90 3.52 -13.17 -7.73
N LEU A 91 3.65 -14.33 -7.06
CA LEU A 91 3.32 -15.62 -7.65
C LEU A 91 1.83 -15.74 -7.96
N LEU A 92 0.96 -15.30 -7.05
CA LEU A 92 -0.49 -15.27 -7.25
C LEU A 92 -0.88 -14.29 -8.35
N ALA A 93 -0.21 -13.13 -8.44
CA ALA A 93 -0.45 -12.16 -9.51
C ALA A 93 -0.14 -12.77 -10.89
N ILE A 94 1.01 -13.44 -11.04
CA ILE A 94 1.38 -14.14 -12.28
C ILE A 94 0.36 -15.23 -12.62
N TYR A 95 -0.11 -15.98 -11.63
CA TYR A 95 -1.09 -17.05 -11.84
C TYR A 95 -2.47 -16.50 -12.25
N ALA A 96 -2.90 -15.42 -11.61
CA ALA A 96 -4.14 -14.72 -11.94
C ALA A 96 -4.09 -14.08 -13.34
N ASP A 97 -2.96 -13.51 -13.72
CA ASP A 97 -2.75 -12.95 -15.06
C ASP A 97 -2.76 -14.04 -16.14
N ARG A 98 -2.16 -15.20 -15.87
CA ARG A 98 -2.25 -16.36 -16.77
C ARG A 98 -3.68 -16.88 -16.91
N LEU A 99 -4.47 -16.89 -15.83
CA LEU A 99 -5.89 -17.25 -15.86
C LEU A 99 -6.73 -16.25 -16.65
N LYS A 100 -6.49 -14.95 -16.48
CA LYS A 100 -7.15 -13.89 -17.27
C LYS A 100 -6.77 -13.96 -18.75
N ALA A 101 -5.50 -14.21 -19.07
CA ALA A 101 -5.02 -14.37 -20.44
C ALA A 101 -5.67 -15.59 -21.12
N ARG A 102 -5.80 -16.73 -20.42
CA ARG A 102 -6.54 -17.91 -20.91
C ARG A 102 -8.01 -17.62 -21.17
N LYS A 103 -8.70 -16.94 -20.25
CA LYS A 103 -10.11 -16.55 -20.45
C LYS A 103 -10.30 -15.61 -21.64
N LYS A 104 -9.36 -14.70 -21.88
CA LYS A 104 -9.42 -13.76 -23.02
C LYS A 104 -9.19 -14.46 -24.36
N ALA A 105 -8.30 -15.44 -24.41
CA ALA A 105 -8.08 -16.28 -25.59
C ALA A 105 -9.28 -17.19 -25.93
N GLN A 106 -10.01 -17.67 -24.91
CA GLN A 106 -11.18 -18.53 -25.10
C GLN A 106 -12.44 -17.77 -25.53
N LYS A 107 -12.50 -16.46 -25.27
CA LYS A 107 -13.62 -15.59 -25.67
C LYS A 107 -13.48 -14.99 -27.08
N ALA A 108 -12.31 -15.16 -27.70
CA ALA A 108 -11.97 -14.66 -29.04
C ALA A 108 -12.06 -15.76 -30.12
N ARG A 109 -12.60 -16.93 -29.77
CA ARG A 109 -12.88 -18.08 -30.64
C ARG A 109 -14.38 -18.29 -30.68
#